data_AF-A0A2P8QYG8-F1
#
_entry.id   AF-A0A2P8QYG8-F1
#
_cell.length_a   1.000
_cell.length_b   1.000
_cell.length_c   1.000
_cell.angle_alpha   90.00
_cell.angle_beta   90.00
_cell.angle_gamma   90.00
#
_symmetry.space_group_name_H-M   'P 1'
#
loop_
_entity.id
_entity.type
_entity.pdbx_description
1 polymer ?
#
loop_
_entity_poly.entity_id
_entity_poly.type
_entity_poly.pdbx_seq_one_letter_code
_entity_poly.pdbx_strand_id
1 'polypeptide(L)'
;MSKHIRRLEIAVEKIEEIEKICSLKGVKKALEDESILKPAIMKHFDVIHQQFEKLEKDQEYKILSKFDKDELKGLRRVRNWSSHDYDNIQNEIIEQTIHTKLPKLKGNIQEVLKETKKELCKNLEKNVDYFTKKKDILMPQAKTELIRSIEKEYKKLQEHKIELEKPYGDKIKNIIKENSKENQK
;
A
#
# COMPACT_ATOMS: atom_id res chain seq x y z
N MET A 1 -5.49 -9.55 -4.50
CA MET A 1 -4.68 -8.64 -3.66
C MET A 1 -3.41 -8.16 -4.36
N SER A 2 -3.29 -6.86 -4.62
CA SER A 2 -1.99 -6.28 -4.98
C SER A 2 -1.14 -6.22 -3.72
N LYS A 3 -0.18 -7.16 -3.59
CA LYS A 3 0.59 -7.39 -2.35
C LYS A 3 1.26 -6.10 -1.85
N HIS A 4 1.72 -5.23 -2.76
CA HIS A 4 2.39 -4.00 -2.40
C HIS A 4 1.46 -2.90 -1.85
N ILE A 5 0.25 -2.70 -2.42
CA ILE A 5 -0.70 -1.68 -1.92
C ILE A 5 -1.07 -2.00 -0.48
N ARG A 6 -1.40 -3.28 -0.21
CA ARG A 6 -1.76 -3.72 1.13
C ARG A 6 -0.61 -3.52 2.13
N ARG A 7 0.64 -3.71 1.72
CA ARG A 7 1.80 -3.51 2.58
C ARG A 7 1.99 -2.05 2.98
N LEU A 8 1.82 -1.14 2.01
CA LEU A 8 1.87 0.30 2.28
C LEU A 8 0.69 0.73 3.18
N GLU A 9 -0.51 0.19 2.95
CA GLU A 9 -1.68 0.43 3.82
C GLU A 9 -1.41 -0.03 5.27
N ILE A 10 -0.88 -1.25 5.44
CA ILE A 10 -0.48 -1.76 6.77
C ILE A 10 0.58 -0.85 7.41
N ALA A 11 1.57 -0.37 6.65
CA ALA A 11 2.59 0.53 7.20
C ALA A 11 1.96 1.83 7.74
N VAL A 12 1.01 2.43 7.01
CA VAL A 12 0.26 3.62 7.48
C VAL A 12 -0.53 3.28 8.74
N GLU A 13 -1.28 2.17 8.76
CA GLU A 13 -2.04 1.73 9.93
C GLU A 13 -1.14 1.61 11.16
N LYS A 14 0.08 1.07 11.03
CA LYS A 14 1.01 0.93 12.17
C LYS A 14 1.62 2.25 12.62
N ILE A 15 1.81 3.21 11.72
CA ILE A 15 2.19 4.57 12.12
C ILE A 15 1.05 5.20 12.94
N GLU A 16 -0.20 5.04 12.50
CA GLU A 16 -1.37 5.56 13.22
C GLU A 16 -1.55 4.91 14.60
N GLU A 17 -1.24 3.62 14.75
CA GLU A 17 -1.23 2.99 16.08
C GLU A 17 -0.15 3.59 17.00
N ILE A 18 1.06 3.89 16.48
CA ILE A 18 2.09 4.61 17.27
C ILE A 18 1.58 5.99 17.71
N GLU A 19 0.97 6.75 16.78
CA GLU A 19 0.38 8.06 17.08
C GLU A 19 -0.71 7.96 18.15
N LYS A 20 -1.59 6.97 18.07
CA LYS A 20 -2.62 6.70 19.08
C LYS A 20 -2.01 6.40 20.44
N ILE A 21 -1.03 5.50 20.53
CA ILE A 21 -0.36 5.19 21.79
C ILE A 21 0.26 6.45 22.40
N CYS A 22 0.96 7.23 21.59
CA CYS A 22 1.59 8.47 22.03
C CYS A 22 0.56 9.52 22.47
N SER A 23 -0.63 9.54 21.88
CA SER A 23 -1.71 10.49 22.25
C SER A 23 -2.29 10.25 23.65
N LEU A 24 -2.18 9.03 24.20
CA LEU A 24 -2.75 8.69 25.50
C LEU A 24 -2.10 9.45 26.67
N LYS A 25 -0.78 9.65 26.61
CA LYS A 25 -0.02 10.28 27.70
C LYS A 25 1.17 11.14 27.25
N GLY A 26 1.35 11.35 25.95
CA GLY A 26 2.52 12.00 25.35
C GLY A 26 3.64 11.01 25.03
N VAL A 27 4.47 11.35 24.03
CA VAL A 27 5.54 10.48 23.51
C VAL A 27 6.52 10.09 24.62
N LYS A 28 7.09 11.08 25.33
CA LYS A 28 8.04 10.83 26.43
C LYS A 28 7.52 9.84 27.47
N LYS A 29 6.32 10.09 28.02
CA LYS A 29 5.70 9.21 29.02
C LYS A 29 5.36 7.83 28.44
N ALA A 30 5.02 7.73 27.16
CA ALA A 30 4.80 6.44 26.50
C ALA A 30 6.09 5.63 26.37
N LEU A 31 7.24 6.29 26.17
CA LEU A 31 8.54 5.64 26.11
C LEU A 31 9.12 5.30 27.49
N GLU A 32 8.76 6.04 28.54
CA GLU A 32 9.13 5.69 29.94
C GLU A 32 8.41 4.43 30.45
N ASP A 33 7.33 4.01 29.80
CA ASP A 33 6.60 2.78 30.10
C ASP A 33 7.25 1.58 29.41
N GLU A 34 8.26 1.03 30.09
CA GLU A 34 9.04 -0.11 29.63
C GLU A 34 8.25 -1.44 29.57
N SER A 35 7.08 -1.52 30.21
CA SER A 35 6.34 -2.78 30.36
C SER A 35 5.27 -2.98 29.29
N ILE A 36 4.62 -1.91 28.81
CA ILE A 36 3.48 -2.02 27.90
C ILE A 36 3.63 -1.10 26.68
N LEU A 37 3.75 0.21 26.89
CA LEU A 37 3.59 1.16 25.77
C LEU A 37 4.83 1.26 24.88
N LYS A 38 6.04 1.35 25.45
CA LYS A 38 7.28 1.32 24.66
C LYS A 38 7.40 0.01 23.87
N PRO A 39 7.19 -1.20 24.45
CA PRO A 39 7.14 -2.44 23.67
C PRO A 39 6.15 -2.40 22.51
N ALA A 40 4.95 -1.86 22.71
CA ALA A 40 3.93 -1.76 21.67
C ALA A 40 4.37 -0.83 20.52
N ILE A 41 4.94 0.33 20.84
CA ILE A 41 5.52 1.26 19.85
C ILE A 41 6.62 0.56 19.05
N MET A 42 7.55 -0.11 19.72
CA MET A 42 8.65 -0.82 19.08
C MET A 42 8.16 -1.96 18.19
N LYS A 43 7.09 -2.64 18.59
CA LYS A 43 6.47 -3.68 17.76
C LYS A 43 5.85 -3.10 16.48
N HIS A 44 5.19 -1.96 16.57
CA HIS A 44 4.64 -1.30 15.38
C HIS A 44 5.75 -0.87 14.40
N PHE A 45 6.84 -0.34 14.94
CA PHE A 45 8.06 -0.03 14.19
C PHE A 45 8.64 -1.25 13.45
N ASP A 46 8.77 -2.40 14.12
CA ASP A 46 9.17 -3.67 13.51
C ASP A 46 8.22 -4.08 12.36
N VAL A 47 6.91 -4.00 12.58
CA VAL A 47 5.92 -4.36 11.55
C VAL A 47 6.01 -3.45 10.32
N ILE A 48 6.25 -2.14 10.51
CA ILE A 48 6.49 -1.19 9.41
C ILE A 48 7.71 -1.63 8.61
N HIS A 49 8.84 -1.89 9.29
CA HIS A 49 10.06 -2.37 8.64
C HIS A 49 9.81 -3.65 7.81
N GLN A 50 9.11 -4.63 8.39
CA GLN A 50 8.80 -5.88 7.69
C GLN A 50 7.98 -5.68 6.42
N GLN A 51 7.09 -4.66 6.36
CA GLN A 51 6.35 -4.40 5.13
C GLN A 51 7.29 -3.95 4.00
N PHE A 52 8.25 -3.09 4.32
CA PHE A 52 9.27 -2.63 3.35
C PHE A 52 10.26 -3.74 2.98
N GLU A 53 10.70 -4.54 3.94
CA GLU A 53 11.58 -5.68 3.66
C GLU A 53 10.90 -6.68 2.71
N LYS A 54 9.60 -6.93 2.89
CA LYS A 54 8.85 -7.77 1.95
C LYS A 54 8.73 -7.12 0.57
N LEU A 55 8.56 -5.80 0.47
CA LEU A 55 8.57 -5.09 -0.83
C LEU A 55 9.92 -5.26 -1.54
N GLU A 56 11.03 -5.19 -0.80
CA GLU A 56 12.37 -5.46 -1.33
C GLU A 56 12.49 -6.90 -1.84
N LYS A 57 12.03 -7.89 -1.05
CA LYS A 57 12.05 -9.32 -1.42
C LYS A 57 11.20 -9.63 -2.66
N ASP A 58 10.07 -8.95 -2.83
CA ASP A 58 9.21 -9.09 -4.00
C ASP A 58 9.71 -8.26 -5.20
N GLN A 59 10.89 -7.63 -5.11
CA GLN A 59 11.50 -6.82 -6.18
C GLN A 59 10.61 -5.66 -6.66
N GLU A 60 9.82 -5.07 -5.76
CA GLU A 60 8.92 -3.94 -6.05
C GLU A 60 9.70 -2.62 -6.19
N TYR A 61 10.78 -2.61 -6.99
CA TYR A 61 11.73 -1.50 -7.09
C TYR A 61 11.11 -0.22 -7.64
N LYS A 62 10.09 -0.33 -8.50
CA LYS A 62 9.33 0.84 -8.99
C LYS A 62 8.62 1.59 -7.87
N ILE A 63 8.20 0.87 -6.82
CA ILE A 63 7.55 1.46 -5.64
C ILE A 63 8.62 1.97 -4.69
N LEU A 64 9.65 1.16 -4.41
CA LEU A 64 10.73 1.52 -3.50
C LEU A 64 11.53 2.73 -3.97
N SER A 65 11.70 2.91 -5.28
CA SER A 65 12.43 4.06 -5.85
C SER A 65 11.73 5.40 -5.65
N LYS A 66 10.48 5.41 -5.18
CA LYS A 66 9.73 6.63 -4.85
C LYS A 66 10.02 7.14 -3.44
N PHE A 67 10.70 6.35 -2.61
CA PHE A 67 11.11 6.75 -1.27
C PHE A 67 12.55 7.25 -1.30
N ASP A 68 12.86 8.19 -0.40
CA ASP A 68 14.23 8.68 -0.26
C ASP A 68 15.14 7.59 0.35
N LYS A 69 16.40 7.55 -0.09
CA LYS A 69 17.37 6.54 0.38
C LYS A 69 17.57 6.59 1.90
N ASP A 70 17.53 7.76 2.51
CA ASP A 70 17.69 7.91 3.94
C ASP A 70 16.45 7.46 4.71
N GLU A 71 15.26 7.51 4.11
CA GLU A 71 14.05 6.90 4.69
C GLU A 71 14.17 5.38 4.72
N LEU A 72 14.59 4.77 3.61
CA LEU A 72 14.81 3.32 3.52
C LEU A 72 15.91 2.86 4.49
N LYS A 73 17.00 3.64 4.63
CA LYS A 73 18.03 3.38 5.65
C LYS A 73 17.48 3.54 7.06
N GLY A 74 16.66 4.56 7.32
CA GLY A 74 16.02 4.80 8.61
C GLY A 74 15.18 3.61 9.06
N LEU A 75 14.40 3.03 8.16
CA LEU A 75 13.61 1.82 8.42
C LEU A 75 14.46 0.62 8.85
N ARG A 76 15.69 0.48 8.32
CA ARG A 76 16.64 -0.56 8.74
C ARG A 76 17.18 -0.30 10.14
N ARG A 77 17.41 0.96 10.51
CA ARG A 77 17.85 1.33 11.88
C ARG A 77 16.76 1.04 12.91
N VAL A 78 15.51 1.35 12.59
CA VAL A 78 14.34 1.05 13.42
C VAL A 78 14.24 -0.44 13.76
N ARG A 79 14.48 -1.33 12.78
CA ARG A 79 14.57 -2.77 13.03
C ARG A 79 15.60 -3.10 14.09
N ASN A 80 16.83 -2.59 13.93
CA ASN A 80 17.92 -2.87 14.88
C ASN A 80 17.55 -2.48 16.31
N TRP A 81 16.88 -1.34 16.48
CA TRP A 81 16.37 -0.92 17.78
C TRP A 81 15.34 -1.88 18.35
N SER A 82 14.37 -2.30 17.53
CA SER A 82 13.29 -3.20 17.97
C SER A 82 13.74 -4.63 18.26
N SER A 83 14.83 -5.11 17.64
CA SER A 83 15.22 -6.52 17.69
C SER A 83 16.50 -6.81 18.46
N HIS A 84 17.46 -5.87 18.50
CA HIS A 84 18.79 -6.13 19.07
C HIS A 84 19.19 -5.12 20.16
N ASP A 85 18.80 -3.86 20.03
CA ASP A 85 19.21 -2.78 20.95
C ASP A 85 18.07 -2.28 21.84
N TYR A 86 17.02 -3.08 22.04
CA TYR A 86 15.79 -2.64 22.72
C TYR A 86 16.04 -2.05 24.11
N ASP A 87 16.90 -2.69 24.92
CA ASP A 87 17.25 -2.24 26.27
C ASP A 87 18.27 -1.07 26.28
N ASN A 88 18.99 -0.88 25.16
CA ASN A 88 20.12 0.05 25.08
C ASN A 88 19.81 1.34 24.29
N ILE A 89 18.69 1.38 23.56
CA ILE A 89 18.31 2.59 22.83
C ILE A 89 17.78 3.66 23.77
N GLN A 90 18.33 4.87 23.62
CA GLN A 90 17.89 6.06 24.33
C GLN A 90 16.49 6.50 23.85
N ASN A 91 15.59 6.75 24.80
CA ASN A 91 14.22 7.18 24.51
C ASN A 91 14.18 8.48 23.70
N GLU A 92 15.16 9.36 23.89
CA GLU A 92 15.31 10.62 23.16
C GLU A 92 15.45 10.40 21.64
N ILE A 93 16.14 9.33 21.22
CA ILE A 93 16.31 8.98 19.80
C ILE A 93 14.98 8.53 19.20
N ILE A 94 14.22 7.72 19.94
CA ILE A 94 12.90 7.23 19.51
C ILE A 94 11.92 8.40 19.47
N GLU A 95 11.90 9.24 20.50
CA GLU A 95 11.07 10.44 20.59
C GLU A 95 11.33 11.38 19.41
N GLN A 96 12.59 11.69 19.13
CA GLN A 96 12.95 12.50 17.97
C GLN A 96 12.48 11.86 16.65
N THR A 97 12.60 10.53 16.53
CA THR A 97 12.12 9.79 15.35
C THR A 97 10.61 9.91 15.18
N ILE A 98 9.85 9.73 16.26
CA ILE A 98 8.38 9.85 16.27
C ILE A 98 7.95 11.28 15.90
N HIS A 99 8.66 12.31 16.37
CA HIS A 99 8.31 13.69 16.06
C HIS A 99 8.72 14.16 14.66
N THR A 100 9.83 13.65 14.12
CA THR A 100 10.43 14.24 12.91
C THR A 100 10.40 13.31 11.69
N LYS A 101 10.69 12.03 11.85
CA LYS A 101 10.86 11.09 10.73
C LYS A 101 9.58 10.33 10.43
N LEU A 102 8.87 9.90 11.46
CA LEU A 102 7.66 9.09 11.33
C LEU A 102 6.52 9.82 10.58
N PRO A 103 6.23 11.11 10.84
CA PRO A 103 5.18 11.83 10.11
C PRO A 103 5.55 12.04 8.63
N LYS A 104 6.83 12.31 8.36
CA LYS A 104 7.35 12.44 7.00
C LYS A 104 7.19 11.13 6.22
N LEU A 105 7.61 10.01 6.83
CA LEU A 105 7.45 8.68 6.24
C LEU A 105 5.98 8.38 5.95
N LYS A 106 5.07 8.68 6.88
CA LYS A 106 3.61 8.50 6.68
C LYS A 106 3.12 9.27 5.46
N GLY A 107 3.46 10.55 5.36
CA GLY A 107 3.10 11.40 4.22
C GLY A 107 3.60 10.83 2.90
N ASN A 108 4.86 10.41 2.85
CA ASN A 108 5.46 9.82 1.65
C ASN A 108 4.78 8.49 1.27
N ILE A 109 4.46 7.62 2.24
CA ILE A 109 3.72 6.38 1.97
C ILE A 109 2.34 6.70 1.39
N GLN A 110 1.64 7.68 1.94
CA GLN A 110 0.31 8.10 1.47
C GLN A 110 0.35 8.67 0.05
N GLU A 111 1.37 9.45 -0.29
CA GLU A 111 1.60 9.96 -1.64
C GLU A 111 1.85 8.81 -2.62
N VAL A 112 2.77 7.90 -2.30
CA VAL A 112 3.06 6.72 -3.12
C VAL A 112 1.82 5.84 -3.31
N LEU A 113 1.01 5.66 -2.26
CA LEU A 113 -0.28 4.97 -2.35
C LEU A 113 -1.21 5.65 -3.34
N LYS A 114 -1.39 6.97 -3.23
CA LYS A 114 -2.26 7.75 -4.12
C LYS A 114 -1.83 7.61 -5.59
N GLU A 115 -0.53 7.72 -5.86
CA GLU A 115 0.01 7.56 -7.21
C GLU A 115 -0.18 6.14 -7.75
N THR A 116 0.10 5.13 -6.93
CA THR A 116 0.01 3.71 -7.33
C THR A 116 -1.45 3.34 -7.63
N LYS A 117 -2.39 3.81 -6.81
CA LYS A 117 -3.84 3.64 -7.03
C LYS A 117 -4.27 4.33 -8.32
N LYS A 118 -3.82 5.57 -8.56
CA LYS A 118 -4.09 6.32 -9.80
C LYS A 118 -3.55 5.62 -11.05
N GLU A 119 -2.34 5.06 -10.98
CA GLU A 119 -1.76 4.31 -12.09
C GLU A 119 -2.57 3.05 -12.41
N LEU A 120 -3.05 2.34 -11.38
CA LEU A 120 -3.89 1.15 -11.54
C LEU A 120 -5.22 1.49 -12.24
N CYS A 121 -5.87 2.60 -11.85
CA CYS A 121 -7.07 3.11 -12.53
C CYS A 121 -6.79 3.40 -14.01
N LYS A 122 -5.76 4.19 -14.30
CA LYS A 122 -5.39 4.57 -15.68
C LYS A 122 -5.09 3.37 -16.57
N ASN A 123 -4.44 2.34 -16.04
CA ASN A 123 -4.13 1.14 -16.81
C ASN A 123 -5.41 0.37 -17.17
N LEU A 124 -6.33 0.26 -16.21
CA LEU A 124 -7.63 -0.38 -16.46
C LEU A 124 -8.48 0.43 -17.45
N GLU A 125 -8.52 1.75 -17.31
CA GLU A 125 -9.21 2.66 -18.25
C GLU A 125 -8.70 2.48 -19.67
N LYS A 126 -7.38 2.39 -19.87
CA LYS A 126 -6.76 2.10 -21.17
C LYS A 126 -7.20 0.75 -21.73
N ASN A 127 -7.25 -0.30 -20.90
CA ASN A 127 -7.71 -1.62 -21.32
C ASN A 127 -9.18 -1.60 -21.76
N VAL A 128 -10.04 -0.88 -21.03
CA VAL A 128 -11.46 -0.69 -21.35
C VAL A 128 -11.64 0.11 -22.65
N ASP A 129 -10.89 1.19 -22.84
CA ASP A 129 -10.97 2.01 -24.05
C ASP A 129 -10.44 1.24 -25.27
N TYR A 130 -9.37 0.45 -25.10
CA TYR A 130 -8.87 -0.44 -26.15
C TYR A 130 -9.92 -1.49 -26.53
N PHE A 131 -10.52 -2.17 -25.55
CA PHE A 131 -11.60 -3.12 -25.80
C PHE A 131 -12.75 -2.47 -26.57
N THR A 132 -13.23 -1.32 -26.09
CA THR A 132 -14.37 -0.61 -26.69
C THR A 132 -14.10 -0.23 -28.15
N LYS A 133 -12.87 0.18 -28.48
CA LYS A 133 -12.47 0.58 -29.85
C LYS A 133 -12.20 -0.58 -30.80
N LYS A 134 -11.84 -1.76 -30.27
CA LYS A 134 -11.28 -2.86 -31.07
C LYS A 134 -12.06 -4.16 -30.96
N LYS A 135 -13.12 -4.25 -30.14
CA LYS A 135 -13.86 -5.48 -29.88
C LYS A 135 -14.33 -6.22 -31.14
N ASP A 136 -14.69 -5.51 -32.20
CA ASP A 136 -15.23 -6.10 -33.43
C ASP A 136 -14.14 -6.68 -34.35
N ILE A 137 -12.87 -6.33 -34.11
CA ILE A 137 -11.73 -6.81 -34.89
C ILE A 137 -10.77 -7.70 -34.08
N LEU A 138 -11.05 -7.89 -32.78
CA LEU A 138 -10.28 -8.79 -31.94
C LEU A 138 -10.67 -10.24 -32.24
N MET A 139 -9.67 -11.11 -32.34
CA MET A 139 -9.91 -12.56 -32.38
C MET A 139 -10.66 -12.99 -31.10
N PRO A 140 -11.57 -13.99 -31.18
CA PRO A 140 -12.38 -14.41 -30.03
C PRO A 140 -11.55 -14.72 -28.77
N GLN A 141 -10.41 -15.40 -28.91
CA GLN A 141 -9.51 -15.71 -27.79
C GLN A 141 -8.94 -14.45 -27.14
N ALA A 142 -8.42 -13.52 -27.95
CA ALA A 142 -7.87 -12.25 -27.46
C ALA A 142 -8.95 -11.37 -26.80
N LYS A 143 -10.18 -11.39 -27.32
CA LYS A 143 -11.34 -10.72 -26.71
C LYS A 143 -11.60 -11.26 -25.30
N THR A 144 -11.70 -12.58 -25.17
CA THR A 144 -11.95 -13.26 -23.88
C THR A 144 -10.84 -13.02 -22.87
N GLU A 145 -9.57 -13.07 -23.30
CA GLU A 145 -8.42 -12.79 -22.42
C GLU A 145 -8.42 -11.35 -21.90
N LEU A 146 -8.70 -10.38 -22.79
CA LEU A 146 -8.77 -8.98 -22.41
C LEU A 146 -9.91 -8.70 -21.42
N ILE A 147 -11.09 -9.30 -21.63
CA ILE A 147 -12.22 -9.20 -20.70
C ILE A 147 -11.84 -9.78 -19.33
N ARG A 148 -11.23 -10.96 -19.30
CA ARG A 148 -10.76 -11.59 -18.05
C ARG A 148 -9.72 -10.72 -17.34
N SER A 149 -8.84 -10.05 -18.08
CA SER A 149 -7.87 -9.10 -17.52
C SER A 149 -8.57 -7.89 -16.89
N ILE A 150 -9.50 -7.25 -17.63
CA ILE A 150 -10.33 -6.13 -17.16
C ILE A 150 -11.09 -6.50 -15.88
N GLU A 151 -11.74 -7.67 -15.86
CA GLU A 151 -12.45 -8.18 -14.68
C GLU A 151 -11.54 -8.34 -13.47
N LYS A 152 -10.35 -8.93 -13.69
CA LYS A 152 -9.37 -9.17 -12.63
C LYS A 152 -8.84 -7.86 -12.06
N GLU A 153 -8.54 -6.88 -12.91
CA GLU A 153 -8.08 -5.55 -12.51
C GLU A 153 -9.17 -4.77 -11.77
N TYR A 154 -10.41 -4.82 -12.26
CA TYR A 154 -11.54 -4.17 -11.61
C TYR A 154 -11.81 -4.73 -10.22
N LYS A 155 -11.76 -6.06 -10.03
CA LYS A 155 -11.85 -6.69 -8.70
C LYS A 155 -10.75 -6.20 -7.76
N LYS A 156 -9.51 -6.04 -8.23
CA LYS A 156 -8.41 -5.49 -7.41
C LYS A 156 -8.71 -4.06 -6.95
N LEU A 157 -9.29 -3.21 -7.81
CA LEU A 157 -9.68 -1.86 -7.41
C LEU A 157 -10.74 -1.87 -6.29
N GLN A 158 -11.75 -2.74 -6.43
CA GLN A 158 -12.80 -2.91 -5.43
C GLN A 158 -12.25 -3.41 -4.09
N GLU A 159 -11.31 -4.36 -4.09
CA GLU A 159 -10.63 -4.86 -2.88
C GLU A 159 -9.98 -3.73 -2.07
N HIS A 160 -9.45 -2.70 -2.74
CA HIS A 160 -8.77 -1.56 -2.10
C HIS A 160 -9.66 -0.32 -1.97
N LYS A 161 -10.98 -0.46 -2.17
CA LYS A 161 -11.98 0.62 -2.14
C LYS A 161 -11.59 1.80 -3.05
N ILE A 162 -11.01 1.51 -4.21
CA ILE A 162 -10.61 2.51 -5.19
C ILE A 162 -11.78 2.71 -6.15
N GLU A 163 -12.29 3.94 -6.20
CA GLU A 163 -13.37 4.31 -7.10
C GLU A 163 -12.83 4.72 -8.47
N LEU A 164 -13.47 4.22 -9.52
CA LEU A 164 -13.29 4.71 -10.89
C LEU A 164 -14.27 5.83 -11.15
N GLU A 165 -13.96 6.68 -12.12
CA GLU A 165 -14.94 7.60 -12.66
C GLU A 165 -16.17 6.82 -13.17
N LYS A 166 -17.37 7.32 -12.85
CA LYS A 166 -18.67 6.71 -13.22
C LYS A 166 -18.72 6.10 -14.63
N PRO A 167 -18.31 6.82 -15.71
CA PRO A 167 -18.39 6.27 -17.07
C PRO A 167 -17.60 4.97 -17.25
N TYR A 168 -16.46 4.80 -16.58
CA TYR A 168 -15.67 3.57 -16.69
C TYR A 168 -16.27 2.41 -15.90
N GLY A 169 -16.84 2.69 -14.72
CA GLY A 169 -17.55 1.69 -13.92
C GLY A 169 -18.71 1.04 -14.69
N ASP A 170 -19.49 1.84 -15.43
CA ASP A 170 -20.62 1.34 -16.22
C ASP A 170 -20.17 0.61 -17.49
N LYS A 171 -19.14 1.11 -18.19
CA LYS A 171 -18.52 0.41 -19.31
C LYS A 171 -18.05 -1.00 -18.91
N ILE A 172 -17.34 -1.12 -17.79
CA ILE A 172 -16.83 -2.42 -17.31
C ILE A 172 -17.98 -3.38 -17.02
N LYS A 173 -19.03 -2.94 -16.31
CA LYS A 173 -20.21 -3.78 -16.05
C LYS A 173 -20.86 -4.29 -17.34
N ASN A 174 -20.94 -3.45 -18.37
CA ASN A 174 -21.48 -3.84 -19.67
C ASN A 174 -20.60 -4.88 -20.37
N ILE A 175 -19.28 -4.68 -20.39
CA ILE A 175 -18.31 -5.64 -20.96
C ILE A 175 -18.45 -7.02 -20.30
N ILE A 176 -18.53 -7.07 -18.98
CA ILE A 176 -18.67 -8.32 -18.21
C ILE A 176 -20.00 -9.02 -18.50
N LYS A 177 -21.08 -8.23 -18.62
CA LYS A 177 -22.43 -8.74 -18.90
C LYS A 177 -22.55 -9.30 -20.32
N GLU A 178 -21.95 -8.63 -21.31
CA GLU A 178 -21.92 -9.10 -22.70
C GLU A 178 -21.19 -10.45 -22.82
N ASN A 179 -20.03 -10.59 -22.17
CA ASN A 179 -19.26 -11.83 -22.17
C ASN A 179 -20.00 -13.02 -21.54
N SER A 180 -20.75 -12.77 -20.46
CA SER A 180 -21.53 -13.82 -19.78
C SER A 180 -22.66 -14.37 -20.64
N LYS A 181 -23.19 -13.56 -21.57
CA LYS A 181 -24.24 -13.98 -22.52
C LYS A 181 -23.69 -14.72 -23.74
N GLU A 182 -22.49 -14.35 -24.22
CA GLU A 182 -21.81 -15.04 -25.32
C GLU A 182 -21.37 -16.46 -24.95
N ASN A 183 -20.95 -16.71 -23.70
CA ASN A 183 -20.54 -18.03 -23.23
C ASN A 183 -21.70 -18.99 -22.88
N GLN A 184 -22.96 -18.55 -23.03
CA GLN A 184 -24.16 -19.36 -22.79
C GLN A 184 -24.84 -19.82 -24.09
N LYS A 185 -24.30 -19.44 -25.26
CA LYS A 185 -24.74 -19.87 -26.58
C LYS A 185 -23.75 -20.86 -27.18
#